data_AF-A0A8H9HKB1-F1
#
_entry.id   AF-A0A8H9HKB1-F1
#
_cell.length_a   1.000
_cell.length_b   1.000
_cell.length_c   1.000
_cell.angle_alpha   90.00
_cell.angle_beta   90.00
_cell.angle_gamma   90.00
#
_symmetry.space_group_name_H-M   'P 1'
#
loop_
_entity.id
_entity.type
_entity.pdbx_description
1 polymer ?
#
loop_
_entity_poly.entity_id
_entity_poly.type
_entity_poly.pdbx_seq_one_letter_code
_entity_poly.pdbx_strand_id
1 'polypeptide(L)'
;MEMPRNERSSRSTENPQVLIVGQDGMALGGGDDESPEVPVTEMVEQPAKVMRIGSMIKQLLEEVRAAPLDEASRNRLKDIHSSSVKELEDGLAPELVEELERLSLPFTDEATPSDAELRIAQAQLVGWLEGLFHGIQTTLFAQQMAARAQLEQMRRALPPGVAPEEAEGASPAAGRTGGPYL
;
A
#
# COMPACT_ATOMS: atom_id res chain seq x y z
N MET A 1 31.14 57.27 26.19
CA MET A 1 30.06 57.62 25.25
C MET A 1 30.65 57.52 23.86
N GLU A 2 30.48 56.37 23.20
CA GLU A 2 30.59 56.23 21.74
C GLU A 2 30.08 54.82 21.37
N MET A 3 29.07 54.78 20.52
CA MET A 3 28.51 53.56 19.93
C MET A 3 29.10 53.37 18.54
N PRO A 4 29.30 52.14 18.05
CA PRO A 4 29.32 51.88 16.62
C PRO A 4 27.91 51.58 16.10
N ARG A 5 27.53 52.26 15.02
CA ARG A 5 26.31 52.05 14.24
C ARG A 5 26.48 50.85 13.29
N ASN A 6 25.47 49.98 13.33
CA ASN A 6 24.69 49.46 12.20
C ASN A 6 25.38 48.56 11.15
N GLU A 7 24.96 47.29 11.09
CA GLU A 7 24.67 46.59 9.83
C GLU A 7 23.52 45.59 10.04
N ARG A 8 22.41 45.84 9.33
CA ARG A 8 21.24 44.96 9.24
C ARG A 8 21.57 43.84 8.27
N SER A 9 21.48 42.58 8.72
CA SER A 9 21.35 41.44 7.81
C SER A 9 20.00 40.75 8.03
N SER A 10 19.19 40.84 6.96
CA SER A 10 18.20 39.88 6.50
C SER A 10 17.23 39.30 7.54
N ARG A 11 16.16 40.07 7.79
CA ARG A 11 14.86 39.54 8.20
C ARG A 11 14.31 38.77 6.98
N SER A 12 14.37 37.44 7.00
CA SER A 12 13.73 36.61 5.97
C SER A 12 12.22 36.81 6.08
N THR A 13 11.64 37.41 5.04
CA THR A 13 10.21 37.62 4.87
C THR A 13 9.52 36.26 4.77
N GLU A 14 8.77 35.85 5.80
CA GLU A 14 7.67 34.90 5.65
C GLU A 14 6.66 35.51 4.68
N ASN A 15 6.67 35.04 3.43
CA ASN A 15 5.59 35.30 2.50
C ASN A 15 4.42 34.38 2.90
N PRO A 16 3.24 34.91 3.25
CA PRO A 16 2.07 34.07 3.45
C PRO A 16 1.69 33.46 2.10
N GLN A 17 1.80 32.13 1.99
CA GLN A 17 1.31 31.42 0.81
C GLN A 17 -0.22 31.50 0.80
N VAL A 18 -0.75 32.29 -0.13
CA VAL A 18 -2.18 32.43 -0.34
C VAL A 18 -2.66 31.22 -1.13
N LEU A 19 -3.33 30.31 -0.44
CA LEU A 19 -4.05 29.19 -1.05
C LEU A 19 -5.30 29.72 -1.74
N ILE A 20 -5.26 29.83 -3.07
CA ILE A 20 -6.43 30.20 -3.88
C ILE A 20 -7.16 28.91 -4.22
N VAL A 21 -8.31 28.67 -3.56
CA VAL A 21 -9.19 27.54 -3.88
C VAL A 21 -10.11 27.96 -5.03
N GLY A 22 -9.92 27.36 -6.21
CA GLY A 22 -10.84 27.49 -7.33
C GLY A 22 -12.16 26.75 -7.08
N GLN A 23 -13.21 27.13 -7.80
CA GLN A 23 -14.58 26.62 -7.65
C GLN A 23 -14.73 25.10 -7.90
N ASP A 24 -13.67 24.44 -8.37
CA ASP A 24 -13.64 23.01 -8.70
C ASP A 24 -12.81 22.19 -7.68
N GLY A 25 -12.33 22.80 -6.58
CA GLY A 25 -11.69 22.10 -5.46
C GLY A 25 -10.25 21.59 -5.68
N MET A 26 -9.63 21.86 -6.84
CA MET A 26 -8.25 21.45 -7.11
C MET A 26 -7.24 22.50 -6.63
N ALA A 27 -6.39 22.13 -5.68
CA ALA A 27 -5.22 22.91 -5.29
C ALA A 27 -4.12 22.71 -6.34
N LEU A 28 -3.95 23.66 -7.25
CA LEU A 28 -2.77 23.72 -8.12
C LEU A 28 -1.60 24.30 -7.33
N GLY A 29 -0.99 23.46 -6.49
CA GLY A 29 0.31 23.71 -5.90
C GLY A 29 1.38 23.46 -6.95
N GLY A 30 2.11 24.51 -7.34
CA GLY A 30 3.23 24.40 -8.28
C GLY A 30 4.38 23.59 -7.68
N GLY A 31 4.75 22.52 -8.37
CA GLY A 31 5.92 21.70 -8.13
C GLY A 31 5.94 20.53 -9.12
N ASP A 32 6.62 20.72 -10.25
CA ASP A 32 7.04 19.62 -11.14
C ASP A 32 7.92 18.64 -10.34
N ASP A 33 7.36 17.52 -9.88
CA ASP A 33 7.99 16.17 -9.85
C ASP A 33 7.02 15.06 -9.37
N GLU A 34 5.74 15.09 -9.76
CA GLU A 34 4.89 13.91 -9.59
C GLU A 34 5.10 12.99 -10.79
N SER A 35 6.17 12.20 -10.72
CA SER A 35 6.10 10.86 -11.32
C SER A 35 4.82 10.23 -10.76
N PRO A 36 3.88 9.72 -11.60
CA PRO A 36 2.67 9.11 -11.09
C PRO A 36 3.08 8.01 -10.11
N GLU A 37 2.79 8.20 -8.81
CA GLU A 37 3.08 7.18 -7.81
C GLU A 37 2.36 5.90 -8.27
N VAL A 38 3.14 4.87 -8.61
CA VAL A 38 2.59 3.58 -9.05
C VAL A 38 1.63 3.12 -7.96
N PRO A 39 0.34 2.86 -8.30
CA PRO A 39 -0.63 2.42 -7.31
C PRO A 39 -0.07 1.25 -6.51
N VAL A 40 -0.21 1.29 -5.19
CA VAL A 40 0.37 0.27 -4.29
C VAL A 40 -0.08 -1.17 -4.65
N THR A 41 -1.22 -1.30 -5.32
CA THR A 41 -1.72 -2.57 -5.86
C THR A 41 -0.97 -3.09 -7.09
N GLU A 42 -0.33 -2.21 -7.85
CA GLU A 42 0.47 -2.51 -9.05
C GLU A 42 1.92 -2.84 -8.70
N MET A 43 2.36 -2.55 -7.47
CA MET A 43 3.70 -2.92 -6.99
C MET A 43 3.92 -4.44 -6.94
N VAL A 44 2.84 -5.24 -6.84
CA VAL A 44 2.91 -6.70 -6.84
C VAL A 44 2.11 -7.25 -8.02
N GLU A 45 2.83 -7.55 -9.11
CA GLU A 45 2.22 -8.05 -10.35
C GLU A 45 1.57 -9.43 -10.17
N GLN A 46 2.17 -10.29 -9.33
CA GLN A 46 1.68 -11.65 -9.09
C GLN A 46 1.49 -11.95 -7.59
N PRO A 47 0.43 -11.41 -6.94
CA PRO A 47 0.26 -11.53 -5.49
C PRO A 47 0.21 -12.99 -5.01
N ALA A 48 -0.49 -13.86 -5.72
CA ALA A 48 -0.60 -15.27 -5.37
C ALA A 48 0.76 -16.01 -5.45
N LYS A 49 1.61 -15.68 -6.43
CA LYS A 49 2.95 -16.26 -6.58
C LYS A 49 3.83 -15.85 -5.40
N VAL A 50 3.89 -14.55 -5.11
CA VAL A 50 4.68 -13.96 -4.03
C VAL A 50 4.25 -14.51 -2.67
N MET A 51 2.93 -14.60 -2.39
CA MET A 51 2.42 -15.18 -1.14
C MET A 51 2.81 -16.65 -0.97
N ARG A 52 2.74 -17.44 -2.05
CA ARG A 52 3.12 -18.87 -2.01
C ARG A 52 4.61 -19.04 -1.70
N ILE A 53 5.47 -18.23 -2.33
CA ILE A 53 6.91 -18.27 -2.09
C ILE A 53 7.23 -17.79 -0.66
N GLY A 54 6.64 -16.68 -0.21
CA GLY A 54 6.82 -16.18 1.14
C GLY A 54 6.42 -17.20 2.22
N SER A 55 5.30 -17.90 2.04
CA SER A 55 4.86 -18.97 2.94
C SER A 55 5.84 -20.15 2.95
N MET A 56 6.38 -20.52 1.78
CA MET A 56 7.40 -21.57 1.67
C MET A 56 8.68 -21.17 2.42
N ILE A 57 9.19 -19.96 2.22
CA ILE A 57 10.39 -19.47 2.92
C ILE A 57 10.16 -19.44 4.43
N LYS A 58 8.98 -19.00 4.88
CA LYS A 58 8.61 -19.00 6.29
C LYS A 58 8.65 -20.39 6.91
N GLN A 59 8.08 -21.40 6.23
CA GLN A 59 8.14 -22.78 6.70
C GLN A 59 9.59 -23.28 6.78
N LEU A 60 10.42 -23.00 5.77
CA LEU A 60 11.83 -23.39 5.77
C LEU A 60 12.60 -22.73 6.93
N LEU A 61 12.31 -21.47 7.24
CA LEU A 61 12.92 -20.76 8.37
C LEU A 61 12.55 -21.41 9.70
N GLU A 62 11.32 -21.88 9.83
CA GLU A 62 10.86 -22.63 11.01
C GLU A 62 11.61 -23.97 11.14
N GLU A 63 11.82 -24.70 10.05
CA GLU A 63 12.60 -25.95 10.06
C GLU A 63 14.05 -25.73 10.53
N VAL A 64 14.72 -24.69 10.02
CA VAL A 64 16.12 -24.35 10.39
C VAL A 64 16.23 -23.91 11.87
N ARG A 65 15.13 -23.43 12.44
CA ARG A 65 15.05 -23.10 13.88
C ARG A 65 14.75 -24.32 14.74
N ALA A 66 14.08 -25.33 14.19
CA ALA A 66 13.64 -26.51 14.91
C ALA A 66 14.80 -27.50 15.17
N ALA A 67 15.69 -27.69 14.20
CA ALA A 67 16.82 -28.61 14.33
C ALA A 67 18.07 -28.14 13.56
N PRO A 68 19.29 -28.54 13.99
CA PRO A 68 20.51 -28.30 13.22
C PRO A 68 20.49 -29.01 11.86
N LEU A 69 21.06 -28.37 10.84
CA LEU A 69 21.15 -28.95 9.49
C LEU A 69 22.52 -29.56 9.22
N ASP A 70 22.53 -30.63 8.43
CA ASP A 70 23.76 -31.16 7.84
C ASP A 70 24.22 -30.31 6.65
N GLU A 71 25.44 -30.54 6.18
CA GLU A 71 26.04 -29.74 5.10
C GLU A 71 25.26 -29.84 3.78
N ALA A 72 24.75 -31.04 3.45
CA ALA A 72 23.95 -31.25 2.25
C ALA A 72 22.64 -30.45 2.29
N SER A 73 21.96 -30.44 3.44
CA SER A 73 20.72 -29.67 3.63
C SER A 73 20.97 -28.17 3.58
N ARG A 74 22.09 -27.69 4.14
CA ARG A 74 22.48 -26.27 4.06
C ARG A 74 22.74 -25.82 2.62
N ASN A 75 23.45 -26.62 1.83
CA ASN A 75 23.66 -26.34 0.40
C ASN A 75 22.33 -26.32 -0.37
N ARG A 76 21.47 -27.30 -0.11
CA ARG A 76 20.13 -27.31 -0.71
C ARG A 76 19.33 -26.05 -0.34
N LEU A 77 19.45 -25.59 0.89
CA LEU A 77 18.72 -24.40 1.36
C LEU A 77 19.27 -23.10 0.77
N LYS A 78 20.58 -23.01 0.57
CA LYS A 78 21.22 -21.94 -0.19
C LYS A 78 20.62 -21.85 -1.60
N ASP A 79 20.56 -22.98 -2.31
CA ASP A 79 20.02 -23.01 -3.69
C ASP A 79 18.55 -22.62 -3.73
N ILE A 80 17.75 -23.12 -2.76
CA ILE A 80 16.34 -22.75 -2.62
C ILE A 80 16.20 -21.25 -2.36
N HIS A 81 17.04 -20.66 -1.51
CA HIS A 81 17.01 -19.21 -1.25
C HIS A 81 17.27 -18.42 -2.53
N SER A 82 18.34 -18.72 -3.27
CA SER A 82 18.66 -18.05 -4.53
C SER A 82 17.57 -18.22 -5.59
N SER A 83 16.98 -19.40 -5.70
CA SER A 83 15.85 -19.62 -6.62
C SER A 83 14.59 -18.88 -6.18
N SER A 84 14.34 -18.78 -4.86
CA SER A 84 13.16 -18.10 -4.34
C SER A 84 13.23 -16.60 -4.56
N VAL A 85 14.41 -15.98 -4.44
CA VAL A 85 14.62 -14.56 -4.76
C VAL A 85 14.27 -14.28 -6.21
N LYS A 86 14.81 -15.06 -7.16
CA LYS A 86 14.47 -14.92 -8.59
C LYS A 86 12.97 -15.08 -8.88
N GLU A 87 12.33 -16.06 -8.24
CA GLU A 87 10.90 -16.29 -8.40
C GLU A 87 10.04 -15.16 -7.79
N LEU A 88 10.55 -14.47 -6.76
CA LEU A 88 9.93 -13.25 -6.22
C LEU A 88 10.10 -12.09 -7.19
N GLU A 89 11.29 -11.90 -7.76
CA GLU A 89 11.58 -10.83 -8.73
C GLU A 89 10.59 -10.87 -9.91
N ASP A 90 10.32 -12.06 -10.45
CA ASP A 90 9.33 -12.29 -11.51
C ASP A 90 7.88 -11.86 -11.14
N GLY A 91 7.58 -11.70 -9.85
CA GLY A 91 6.25 -11.39 -9.34
C GLY A 91 6.09 -9.98 -8.78
N LEU A 92 7.15 -9.18 -8.82
CA LEU A 92 7.24 -7.84 -8.23
C LEU A 92 7.47 -6.80 -9.33
N ALA A 93 6.97 -5.58 -9.10
CA ALA A 93 7.26 -4.45 -9.97
C ALA A 93 8.77 -4.09 -9.92
N PRO A 94 9.32 -3.45 -10.97
CA PRO A 94 10.75 -3.13 -11.07
C PRO A 94 11.31 -2.40 -9.84
N GLU A 95 10.55 -1.48 -9.25
CA GLU A 95 10.98 -0.70 -8.09
C GLU A 95 11.21 -1.60 -6.86
N LEU A 96 10.35 -2.60 -6.66
CA LEU A 96 10.49 -3.58 -5.58
C LEU A 96 11.57 -4.63 -5.88
N VAL A 97 11.80 -4.95 -7.14
CA VAL A 97 12.93 -5.79 -7.56
C VAL A 97 14.24 -5.11 -7.17
N GLU A 98 14.42 -3.84 -7.55
CA GLU A 98 15.62 -3.09 -7.18
C GLU A 98 15.78 -2.95 -5.67
N GLU A 99 14.68 -2.80 -4.91
CA GLU A 99 14.72 -2.80 -3.46
C GLU A 99 15.18 -4.15 -2.90
N LEU A 100 14.59 -5.25 -3.40
CA LEU A 100 14.93 -6.60 -3.00
C LEU A 100 16.41 -6.92 -3.27
N GLU A 101 16.93 -6.56 -4.44
CA GLU A 101 18.34 -6.75 -4.80
C GLU A 101 19.29 -5.95 -3.91
N ARG A 102 18.93 -4.72 -3.53
CA ARG A 102 19.75 -3.91 -2.61
C ARG A 102 19.80 -4.48 -1.20
N LEU A 103 18.73 -5.14 -0.75
CA LEU A 103 18.61 -5.68 0.60
C LEU A 103 19.12 -7.13 0.71
N SER A 104 18.93 -7.93 -0.33
CA SER A 104 19.31 -9.35 -0.35
C SER A 104 20.74 -9.52 -0.86
N LEU A 105 21.66 -9.81 0.06
CA LEU A 105 23.04 -10.13 -0.32
C LEU A 105 23.12 -11.61 -0.73
N PRO A 106 23.57 -11.94 -1.95
CA PRO A 106 23.71 -13.34 -2.38
C PRO A 106 24.76 -14.09 -1.54
N PHE A 107 24.52 -15.38 -1.31
CA PHE A 107 25.54 -16.27 -0.75
C PHE A 107 26.70 -16.46 -1.75
N THR A 108 27.93 -16.51 -1.26
CA THR A 108 29.09 -16.84 -2.10
C THR A 108 29.06 -18.31 -2.54
N ASP A 109 29.61 -18.60 -3.73
CA ASP A 109 29.69 -19.97 -4.28
C ASP A 109 30.81 -20.82 -3.70
N GLU A 110 31.71 -20.20 -2.95
CA GLU A 110 32.94 -20.81 -2.47
C GLU A 110 32.76 -21.57 -1.14
N ALA A 111 31.67 -21.31 -0.40
CA ALA A 111 31.44 -21.91 0.92
C ALA A 111 29.97 -22.28 1.17
N THR A 112 29.77 -23.40 1.85
CA THR A 112 28.46 -23.77 2.42
C THR A 112 28.14 -22.81 3.56
N PRO A 113 27.02 -22.05 3.52
CA PRO A 113 26.65 -21.16 4.60
C PRO A 113 26.35 -21.94 5.88
N SER A 114 26.51 -21.27 7.02
CA SER A 114 26.14 -21.79 8.34
C SER A 114 24.62 -21.72 8.55
N ASP A 115 24.11 -22.51 9.51
CA ASP A 115 22.69 -22.43 9.91
C ASP A 115 22.28 -21.01 10.32
N ALA A 116 23.19 -20.26 10.96
CA ALA A 116 22.92 -18.91 11.39
C ALA A 116 22.74 -17.96 10.19
N GLU A 117 23.62 -18.05 9.19
CA GLU A 117 23.51 -17.25 7.96
C GLU A 117 22.22 -17.56 7.19
N LEU A 118 21.86 -18.84 7.08
CA LEU A 118 20.61 -19.27 6.45
C LEU A 118 19.38 -18.72 7.18
N ARG A 119 19.36 -18.76 8.52
CA ARG A 119 18.26 -18.18 9.32
C ARG A 119 18.13 -16.68 9.11
N ILE A 120 19.24 -15.94 9.11
CA ILE A 120 19.20 -14.49 8.92
C ILE A 120 18.70 -14.14 7.52
N ALA A 121 19.23 -14.78 6.48
CA ALA A 121 18.81 -14.52 5.10
C ALA A 121 17.32 -14.82 4.88
N GLN A 122 16.80 -15.94 5.40
CA GLN A 122 15.39 -16.25 5.28
C GLN A 122 14.50 -15.34 6.13
N ALA A 123 14.91 -15.01 7.36
CA ALA A 123 14.16 -14.09 8.22
C ALA A 123 14.07 -12.68 7.60
N GLN A 124 15.12 -12.24 6.91
CA GLN A 124 15.12 -10.99 6.17
C GLN A 124 14.05 -10.99 5.08
N LEU A 125 14.02 -12.03 4.23
CA LEU A 125 13.00 -12.14 3.18
C LEU A 125 11.58 -12.22 3.75
N VAL A 126 11.35 -13.04 4.78
CA VAL A 126 10.04 -13.17 5.41
C VAL A 126 9.58 -11.84 6.00
N GLY A 127 10.44 -11.16 6.75
CA GLY A 127 10.09 -9.87 7.37
C GLY A 127 9.82 -8.78 6.34
N TRP A 128 10.61 -8.72 5.26
CA TRP A 128 10.39 -7.78 4.17
C TRP A 128 9.07 -8.05 3.45
N LEU A 129 8.76 -9.31 3.13
CA LEU A 129 7.49 -9.69 2.49
C LEU A 129 6.28 -9.40 3.40
N GLU A 130 6.38 -9.70 4.70
CA GLU A 130 5.32 -9.37 5.67
C GLU A 130 5.09 -7.84 5.74
N GLY A 131 6.15 -7.04 5.72
CA GLY A 131 6.09 -5.58 5.65
C GLY A 131 5.43 -5.07 4.36
N LEU A 132 5.82 -5.63 3.22
CA LEU A 132 5.24 -5.29 1.91
C LEU A 132 3.72 -5.53 1.89
N PHE A 133 3.27 -6.75 2.26
CA PHE A 133 1.85 -7.07 2.26
C PHE A 133 1.06 -6.24 3.29
N HIS A 134 1.65 -5.93 4.44
CA HIS A 134 1.02 -5.05 5.42
C HIS A 134 0.86 -3.61 4.90
N GLY A 135 1.87 -3.09 4.19
CA GLY A 135 1.81 -1.78 3.53
C GLY A 135 0.68 -1.73 2.49
N ILE A 136 0.60 -2.74 1.63
CA ILE A 136 -0.47 -2.85 0.61
C ILE A 136 -1.86 -2.88 1.26
N GLN A 137 -2.05 -3.70 2.28
CA GLN A 137 -3.32 -3.79 3.00
C GLN A 137 -3.70 -2.45 3.67
N THR A 138 -2.72 -1.76 4.26
CA THR A 138 -2.94 -0.47 4.93
C THR A 138 -3.41 0.58 3.92
N THR A 139 -2.74 0.69 2.78
CA THR A 139 -3.13 1.62 1.71
C THR A 139 -4.49 1.29 1.14
N LEU A 140 -4.77 0.01 0.85
CA LEU A 140 -6.08 -0.42 0.35
C LEU A 140 -7.20 -0.11 1.34
N PHE A 141 -6.98 -0.34 2.63
CA PHE A 141 -7.95 0.00 3.66
C PHE A 141 -8.20 1.51 3.72
N ALA A 142 -7.14 2.32 3.69
CA ALA A 142 -7.25 3.78 3.66
C ALA A 142 -8.04 4.29 2.44
N GLN A 143 -7.76 3.75 1.24
CA GLN A 143 -8.50 4.07 0.02
C GLN A 143 -9.98 3.71 0.14
N GLN A 144 -10.31 2.53 0.66
CA GLN A 144 -11.71 2.13 0.87
C GLN A 144 -12.42 3.04 1.87
N MET A 145 -11.75 3.47 2.93
CA MET A 145 -12.32 4.38 3.92
C MET A 145 -12.55 5.78 3.34
N ALA A 146 -11.59 6.31 2.57
CA ALA A 146 -11.73 7.59 1.87
C ALA A 146 -12.90 7.56 0.87
N ALA A 147 -12.99 6.48 0.06
CA ALA A 147 -14.10 6.31 -0.88
C ALA A 147 -15.46 6.24 -0.18
N ARG A 148 -15.56 5.53 0.96
CA ARG A 148 -16.79 5.49 1.77
C ARG A 148 -17.18 6.87 2.30
N ALA A 149 -16.22 7.63 2.84
CA ALA A 149 -16.46 8.98 3.36
C ALA A 149 -16.92 9.94 2.25
N GLN A 150 -16.32 9.85 1.05
CA GLN A 150 -16.74 10.64 -0.12
C GLN A 150 -18.19 10.33 -0.52
N LEU A 151 -18.58 9.04 -0.57
CA LEU A 151 -19.96 8.65 -0.88
C LEU A 151 -20.96 9.12 0.18
N GLU A 152 -20.60 9.08 1.46
CA GLU A 152 -21.44 9.61 2.53
C GLU A 152 -21.62 11.13 2.45
N GLN A 153 -20.55 11.86 2.11
CA GLN A 153 -20.63 13.30 1.84
C GLN A 153 -21.53 13.61 0.65
N MET A 154 -21.41 12.87 -0.46
CA MET A 154 -22.29 13.03 -1.63
C MET A 154 -23.75 12.74 -1.29
N ARG A 155 -24.01 11.69 -0.50
CA ARG A 155 -25.37 11.38 -0.01
C ARG A 155 -25.94 12.48 0.85
N ARG A 156 -25.11 13.14 1.68
CA ARG A 156 -25.54 14.27 2.52
C ARG A 156 -25.70 15.58 1.74
N ALA A 157 -24.98 15.74 0.64
CA ALA A 157 -25.10 16.87 -0.27
C ALA A 157 -26.28 16.73 -1.24
N LEU A 158 -26.83 15.53 -1.43
CA LEU A 158 -28.04 15.33 -2.22
C LEU A 158 -29.26 15.82 -1.43
N PRO A 159 -30.08 16.75 -1.98
CA PRO A 159 -31.24 17.28 -1.28
C PRO A 159 -32.20 16.14 -0.91
N PRO A 160 -32.79 16.14 0.31
CA PRO A 160 -33.87 15.21 0.64
C PRO A 160 -34.96 15.39 -0.40
N GLY A 161 -35.44 14.25 -0.93
CA GLY A 161 -36.13 14.17 -2.21
C GLY A 161 -37.10 15.31 -2.51
N VAL A 162 -37.14 15.67 -3.80
CA VAL A 162 -38.42 15.85 -4.48
C VAL A 162 -39.27 14.62 -4.14
N ALA A 163 -40.06 14.71 -3.07
CA ALA A 163 -41.29 13.93 -3.01
C ALA A 163 -41.99 14.23 -4.33
N PRO A 164 -42.43 13.22 -5.12
CA PRO A 164 -43.43 13.53 -6.12
C PRO A 164 -44.57 14.14 -5.31
N GLU A 165 -44.80 15.44 -5.52
CA GLU A 165 -46.02 16.10 -5.05
C GLU A 165 -47.13 15.18 -5.50
N GLU A 166 -47.75 14.49 -4.55
CA GLU A 166 -49.08 13.95 -4.71
C GLU A 166 -49.90 15.16 -5.15
N ALA A 167 -50.19 15.19 -6.45
CA ALA A 167 -51.13 16.12 -7.02
C ALA A 167 -52.43 15.93 -6.24
N GLU A 168 -52.66 16.82 -5.29
CA GLU A 168 -53.88 16.97 -4.54
C GLU A 168 -54.96 17.39 -5.53
N GLY A 169 -55.57 16.39 -6.16
CA GLY A 169 -56.41 16.62 -7.32
C GLY A 169 -57.10 15.35 -7.80
N ALA A 170 -57.91 14.73 -6.94
CA ALA A 170 -59.25 14.19 -7.27
C ALA A 170 -59.63 13.01 -6.35
N SER A 171 -60.60 13.23 -5.48
CA SER A 171 -61.63 12.21 -5.22
C SER A 171 -62.57 12.18 -6.45
N PRO A 172 -63.03 11.00 -6.91
CA PRO A 172 -64.24 10.44 -6.28
C PRO A 172 -64.26 8.90 -6.15
N ALA A 173 -64.95 8.48 -5.08
CA ALA A 173 -65.90 7.37 -5.00
C ALA A 173 -65.55 5.96 -5.56
N ALA A 174 -65.52 5.03 -4.60
CA ALA A 174 -66.20 3.72 -4.64
C ALA A 174 -65.68 2.62 -5.60
N GLY A 175 -65.12 1.57 -4.99
CA GLY A 175 -65.52 0.19 -5.34
C GLY A 175 -64.43 -0.88 -5.37
N ARG A 176 -64.60 -1.88 -4.49
CA ARG A 176 -64.27 -3.32 -4.64
C ARG A 176 -62.80 -3.73 -4.45
N THR A 177 -62.42 -4.32 -3.32
CA THR A 177 -62.47 -5.75 -2.96
C THR A 177 -61.74 -6.69 -3.94
N GLY A 178 -60.60 -7.24 -3.51
CA GLY A 178 -59.94 -8.41 -4.13
C GLY A 178 -58.62 -8.74 -3.43
N GLY A 179 -58.59 -9.85 -2.69
CA GLY A 179 -57.47 -10.28 -1.83
C GLY A 179 -56.28 -10.94 -2.55
N PRO A 180 -55.30 -11.48 -1.78
CA PRO A 180 -53.97 -11.84 -2.27
C PRO A 180 -53.89 -13.32 -2.66
N TYR A 181 -53.12 -13.64 -3.70
CA TYR A 181 -52.59 -14.99 -3.90
C TYR A 181 -51.18 -14.95 -4.52
N LEU A 182 -50.28 -15.62 -3.77
CA LEU A 182 -49.10 -16.41 -4.16
C LEU A 182 -47.91 -15.70 -4.80
#